data_AF-A0A3P9J492-F1
#
_entry.id   AF-A0A3P9J492-F1
#
_cell.length_a   1.000
_cell.length_b   1.000
_cell.length_c   1.000
_cell.angle_alpha   90.00
_cell.angle_beta   90.00
_cell.angle_gamma   90.00
#
_symmetry.space_group_name_H-M   'P 1'
#
loop_
_entity.id
_entity.type
_entity.pdbx_description
1 polymer ?
#
loop_
_entity_poly.entity_id
_entity_poly.type
_entity_poly.pdbx_seq_one_letter_code
_entity_poly.pdbx_strand_id
1 'polypeptide(L)'
;MADGPDADEPPSIRFPPLITVSDLPASTPAGRNLKEWLQEQFCDKPLEQDDMRLHNAAYVGDLDTLRNLLQEDSFRLFNADVDMDHQLGPRLILSARTLNTLVVCPLYISAAYHHLQCFRVLLRAGAQPDFNYTGPVCHEALARGLASCLLDAVLRHGCDVAFVHLLLDHGANPAFVSWGESELQAPNRRKVEPEALKVFLEAKRNPRRLVHLCRIRIRRTMGKKRLNCISSLPLPDPIKNFLLHQN
;
A
#
# COMPACT_ATOMS: atom_id res chain seq x y z
N MET A 1 59.71 50.22 7.30
CA MET A 1 58.73 49.87 8.36
C MET A 1 57.51 50.75 8.14
N ALA A 2 56.32 50.14 8.12
CA ALA A 2 54.98 50.74 7.95
C ALA A 2 54.72 51.35 6.56
N ASP A 3 53.60 51.16 5.85
CA ASP A 3 52.21 50.84 6.23
C ASP A 3 51.47 50.14 5.07
N GLY A 4 50.45 49.33 5.39
CA GLY A 4 49.29 49.03 4.51
C GLY A 4 48.07 49.85 4.98
N PRO A 5 46.80 49.47 4.69
CA PRO A 5 46.25 48.66 3.59
C PRO A 5 44.96 49.26 2.94
N ASP A 6 44.50 48.58 1.89
CA ASP A 6 43.12 48.35 1.38
C ASP A 6 42.09 49.47 1.15
N ALA A 7 41.57 49.50 -0.08
CA ALA A 7 40.16 49.74 -0.37
C ALA A 7 39.70 48.84 -1.53
N ASP A 8 38.87 47.86 -1.19
CA ASP A 8 38.15 46.93 -2.08
C ASP A 8 37.24 47.65 -3.09
N GLU A 9 37.41 47.37 -4.38
CA GLU A 9 36.40 47.62 -5.42
C GLU A 9 35.74 46.29 -5.81
N PRO A 10 34.39 46.18 -5.81
CA PRO A 10 33.72 44.91 -6.04
C PRO A 10 33.79 44.50 -7.53
N PRO A 11 33.90 43.19 -7.84
CA PRO A 11 33.91 42.74 -9.24
C PRO A 11 32.55 42.95 -9.91
N SER A 12 32.57 43.65 -11.05
CA SER A 12 31.42 43.87 -11.92
C SER A 12 30.85 42.54 -12.43
N ILE A 13 29.61 42.25 -12.06
CA ILE A 13 28.83 41.11 -12.57
C ILE A 13 28.48 41.39 -14.04
N ARG A 14 29.16 40.71 -14.98
CA ARG A 14 28.73 40.65 -16.39
C ARG A 14 27.48 39.77 -16.49
N PHE A 15 26.32 40.39 -16.70
CA PHE A 15 25.13 39.66 -17.15
C PHE A 15 25.32 39.22 -18.61
N PRO A 16 25.01 37.97 -18.99
CA PRO A 16 24.95 37.58 -20.38
C PRO A 16 23.80 38.36 -21.09
N PRO A 17 23.92 38.65 -22.39
CA PRO A 17 22.95 39.48 -23.09
C PRO A 17 21.57 38.83 -23.09
N LEU A 18 20.54 39.65 -22.88
CA LEU A 18 19.14 39.29 -23.06
C LEU A 18 18.91 38.92 -24.53
N ILE A 19 18.64 37.63 -24.78
CA ILE A 19 18.21 37.17 -26.10
C ILE A 19 16.84 37.79 -26.39
N THR A 20 16.80 38.71 -27.34
CA THR A 20 15.54 39.30 -27.83
C THR A 20 14.96 38.41 -28.93
N VAL A 21 13.63 38.38 -29.05
CA VAL A 21 12.84 37.47 -29.90
C VAL A 21 13.18 37.57 -31.41
N SER A 22 14.02 38.54 -31.79
CA SER A 22 14.45 38.81 -33.17
C SER A 22 15.52 37.85 -33.72
N ASP A 23 16.16 37.03 -32.87
CA ASP A 23 17.34 36.21 -33.25
C ASP A 23 17.04 34.72 -33.53
N LEU A 24 15.77 34.31 -33.66
CA LEU A 24 15.45 32.94 -34.08
C LEU A 24 15.34 32.81 -35.62
N PRO A 25 15.95 31.78 -36.23
CA PRO A 25 15.89 31.57 -37.68
C PRO A 25 14.45 31.36 -38.14
N ALA A 26 14.05 32.13 -39.16
CA ALA A 26 12.77 31.97 -39.82
C ALA A 26 12.75 30.71 -40.69
N SER A 27 11.67 29.96 -40.54
CA SER A 27 11.20 28.85 -41.38
C SER A 27 11.67 27.43 -41.00
N THR A 28 10.71 26.64 -40.48
CA THR A 28 10.34 25.31 -41.00
C THR A 28 8.93 24.97 -40.47
N PRO A 29 8.21 24.04 -41.12
CA PRO A 29 6.83 24.23 -41.53
C PRO A 29 5.81 23.81 -40.46
N ALA A 30 4.62 24.40 -40.57
CA ALA A 30 3.37 24.01 -39.93
C ALA A 30 3.39 24.07 -38.38
N GLY A 31 2.65 25.06 -37.86
CA GLY A 31 2.58 25.36 -36.44
C GLY A 31 2.12 24.16 -35.62
N ARG A 32 3.06 23.53 -34.92
CA ARG A 32 2.76 22.83 -33.68
C ARG A 32 2.39 23.90 -32.67
N ASN A 33 1.19 23.81 -32.08
CA ASN A 33 0.73 24.82 -31.14
C ASN A 33 1.72 24.85 -29.97
N LEU A 34 2.25 26.02 -29.60
CA LEU A 34 3.19 26.15 -28.49
C LEU A 34 2.61 25.53 -27.20
N LYS A 35 1.28 25.54 -27.06
CA LYS A 35 0.54 24.83 -26.00
C LYS A 35 0.74 23.31 -26.08
N GLU A 36 0.62 22.70 -27.25
CA GLU A 36 0.81 21.25 -27.44
C GLU A 36 2.27 20.85 -27.16
N TRP A 37 3.23 21.65 -27.62
CA TRP A 37 4.65 21.38 -27.35
C TRP A 37 4.99 21.55 -25.87
N LEU A 38 4.50 22.62 -25.22
CA LEU A 38 4.67 22.81 -23.78
C LEU A 38 3.91 21.75 -22.96
N GLN A 39 2.79 21.24 -23.47
CA GLN A 39 2.02 20.16 -22.85
C GLN A 39 2.72 18.81 -23.00
N GLU A 40 3.38 18.52 -24.12
CA GLU A 40 4.25 17.34 -24.26
C GLU A 40 5.52 17.43 -23.39
N GLN A 41 6.13 18.61 -23.29
CA GLN A 41 7.41 18.79 -22.59
C GLN A 41 7.27 19.05 -21.07
N PHE A 42 6.15 19.66 -20.65
CA PHE A 42 5.97 20.18 -19.29
C PHE A 42 4.59 19.98 -18.68
N CYS A 43 3.55 19.51 -19.39
CA CYS A 43 2.35 19.07 -18.66
C CYS A 43 2.68 17.77 -17.96
N ASP A 44 2.42 17.79 -16.65
CA ASP A 44 2.27 16.63 -15.81
C ASP A 44 1.61 15.51 -16.62
N LYS A 45 2.32 14.38 -16.73
CA LYS A 45 1.69 13.09 -17.08
C LYS A 45 0.35 13.07 -16.35
N PRO A 46 -0.77 12.77 -17.03
CA PRO A 46 -2.09 12.84 -16.41
C PRO A 46 -1.96 12.21 -15.04
N LEU A 47 -2.23 13.02 -14.00
CA LEU A 47 -2.24 12.60 -12.60
C LEU A 47 -2.77 11.18 -12.59
N GLU A 48 -1.90 10.24 -12.20
CA GLU A 48 -2.05 8.80 -12.38
C GLU A 48 -3.53 8.46 -12.36
N GLN A 49 -4.08 8.05 -13.50
CA GLN A 49 -5.46 7.64 -13.58
C GLN A 49 -5.61 6.54 -12.55
N ASP A 50 -6.23 6.88 -11.42
CA ASP A 50 -6.45 6.04 -10.25
C ASP A 50 -6.96 4.70 -10.78
N ASP A 51 -6.08 3.71 -10.92
CA ASP A 51 -6.41 2.49 -11.66
C ASP A 51 -7.30 1.65 -10.75
N MET A 52 -8.59 1.94 -10.82
CA MET A 52 -9.64 1.31 -10.03
C MET A 52 -9.91 -0.13 -10.51
N ARG A 53 -9.19 -0.65 -11.52
CA ARG A 53 -9.41 -2.02 -12.04
C ARG A 53 -9.21 -3.07 -10.95
N LEU A 54 -8.19 -2.91 -10.09
CA LEU A 54 -7.93 -3.84 -8.98
C LEU A 54 -9.06 -3.80 -7.93
N HIS A 55 -9.57 -2.61 -7.62
CA HIS A 55 -10.68 -2.39 -6.69
C HIS A 55 -11.99 -2.99 -7.20
N ASN A 56 -12.31 -2.73 -8.47
CA ASN A 56 -13.50 -3.24 -9.13
C ASN A 56 -13.46 -4.78 -9.24
N ALA A 57 -12.31 -5.35 -9.59
CA ALA A 57 -12.15 -6.80 -9.62
C ALA A 57 -12.30 -7.42 -8.22
N ALA A 58 -11.75 -6.79 -7.17
CA ALA A 58 -11.95 -7.22 -5.79
C ALA A 58 -13.40 -7.07 -5.29
N TYR A 59 -14.12 -6.06 -5.77
CA TYR A 59 -15.54 -5.82 -5.45
C TYR A 59 -16.44 -6.89 -6.06
N VAL A 60 -16.28 -7.16 -7.34
CA VAL A 60 -17.08 -8.18 -8.06
C VAL A 60 -16.66 -9.60 -7.69
N GLY A 61 -15.41 -9.78 -7.22
CA GLY A 61 -14.84 -11.10 -6.93
C GLY A 61 -14.22 -11.76 -8.16
N ASP A 62 -13.82 -10.96 -9.16
CA ASP A 62 -13.20 -11.44 -10.39
C ASP A 62 -11.73 -11.82 -10.13
N LEU A 63 -11.54 -13.08 -9.78
CA LEU A 63 -10.24 -13.67 -9.46
C LEU A 63 -9.28 -13.67 -10.65
N ASP A 64 -9.79 -13.90 -11.86
CA ASP A 64 -8.96 -14.06 -13.04
C ASP A 64 -8.44 -12.69 -13.49
N THR A 65 -9.30 -11.67 -13.48
CA THR A 65 -8.85 -10.28 -13.70
C THR A 65 -7.84 -9.86 -12.63
N LEU A 66 -8.06 -10.15 -11.34
CA LEU A 66 -7.07 -9.85 -10.30
C LEU A 66 -5.71 -10.53 -10.57
N ARG A 67 -5.71 -11.81 -10.96
CA ARG A 67 -4.46 -12.53 -11.26
C ARG A 67 -3.74 -11.94 -12.46
N ASN A 68 -4.48 -11.60 -13.52
CA ASN A 68 -3.92 -11.01 -14.73
C ASN A 68 -3.29 -9.66 -14.41
N LEU A 69 -4.02 -8.78 -13.72
CA LEU A 69 -3.54 -7.45 -13.29
C LEU A 69 -2.26 -7.57 -12.44
N LEU A 70 -2.21 -8.49 -11.48
CA LEU A 70 -1.02 -8.70 -10.64
C LEU A 70 0.18 -9.31 -11.37
N GLN A 71 -0.04 -9.87 -12.56
CA GLN A 71 1.02 -10.40 -13.42
C GLN A 71 1.53 -9.37 -14.45
N GLU A 72 0.75 -8.35 -14.77
CA GLU A 72 1.13 -7.28 -15.70
C GLU A 72 2.39 -6.54 -15.21
N ASP A 73 3.36 -6.32 -16.10
CA ASP A 73 4.62 -5.66 -15.76
C ASP A 73 4.43 -4.18 -15.40
N SER A 74 3.38 -3.53 -15.92
CA SER A 74 2.94 -2.18 -15.54
C SER A 74 2.65 -2.12 -14.03
N PHE A 75 1.86 -3.06 -13.52
CA PHE A 75 1.58 -3.20 -12.09
C PHE A 75 2.86 -3.59 -11.32
N ARG A 76 3.72 -4.47 -11.84
CA ARG A 76 4.97 -4.83 -11.13
C ARG A 76 5.97 -3.67 -11.01
N LEU A 77 6.06 -2.80 -12.01
CA LEU A 77 6.98 -1.66 -12.06
C LEU A 77 6.43 -0.41 -11.33
N PHE A 78 5.16 -0.06 -11.51
CA PHE A 78 4.53 1.16 -10.98
C PHE A 78 3.94 1.04 -9.57
N ASN A 79 4.44 0.12 -8.75
CA ASN A 79 3.84 -0.25 -7.46
C ASN A 79 2.44 -0.82 -7.68
N ALA A 80 2.33 -2.14 -7.90
CA ALA A 80 1.12 -2.93 -7.67
C ALA A 80 0.80 -2.79 -6.19
N ASP A 81 0.28 -1.63 -5.84
CA ASP A 81 -0.01 -1.28 -4.49
C ASP A 81 -1.39 -1.85 -4.29
N VAL A 82 -1.36 -3.16 -4.02
CA VAL A 82 -2.40 -3.86 -3.29
C VAL A 82 -2.72 -3.12 -1.98
N ASP A 83 -1.76 -2.31 -1.49
CA ASP A 83 -1.98 -1.30 -0.46
C ASP A 83 -2.16 0.07 -1.10
N MET A 84 -2.89 1.02 -0.51
CA MET A 84 -3.01 2.36 -1.11
C MET A 84 -1.92 3.27 -0.54
N ASP A 85 -0.90 3.65 -1.34
CA ASP A 85 0.01 4.75 -0.99
C ASP A 85 -0.76 6.07 -1.11
N HIS A 86 -1.49 6.42 -0.05
CA HIS A 86 -1.77 7.83 0.10
C HIS A 86 -0.43 8.46 0.45
N GLN A 87 0.23 9.07 -0.54
CA GLN A 87 1.01 10.27 -0.28
C GLN A 87 0.03 11.30 0.31
N LEU A 88 -0.32 11.10 1.59
CA LEU A 88 -0.94 12.09 2.44
C LEU A 88 0.16 13.14 2.56
N GLY A 89 0.20 14.06 1.60
CA GLY A 89 0.72 15.38 1.88
C GLY A 89 0.09 15.88 3.19
N PRO A 90 0.74 16.80 3.91
CA PRO A 90 0.34 17.26 5.25
C PRO A 90 -1.00 18.02 5.31
N ARG A 91 -1.94 17.74 4.41
CA ARG A 91 -3.27 18.32 4.35
C ARG A 91 -4.31 17.36 4.91
N LEU A 92 -4.77 17.74 6.11
CA LEU A 92 -6.08 17.46 6.73
C LEU A 92 -6.17 16.28 7.70
N ILE A 93 -5.56 16.47 8.88
CA ILE A 93 -5.86 15.75 10.14
C ILE A 93 -7.10 16.37 10.84
N LEU A 94 -8.06 16.94 10.10
CA LEU A 94 -9.19 17.69 10.67
C LEU A 94 -10.48 17.49 9.88
N SER A 95 -10.94 16.24 9.75
CA SER A 95 -12.37 15.96 9.60
C SER A 95 -12.64 14.48 9.77
N ALA A 96 -13.65 14.15 10.56
CA ALA A 96 -14.14 12.80 10.77
C ALA A 96 -14.59 12.15 9.45
N ARG A 97 -13.73 11.34 8.81
CA ARG A 97 -14.06 10.34 7.78
C ARG A 97 -12.88 9.41 7.44
N THR A 98 -12.08 9.05 8.44
CA THR A 98 -10.93 8.13 8.35
C THR A 98 -11.32 6.68 7.98
N LEU A 99 -12.62 6.40 7.82
CA LEU A 99 -13.14 5.16 7.24
C LEU A 99 -12.95 5.08 5.72
N ASN A 100 -12.71 6.20 5.03
CA ASN A 100 -12.56 6.21 3.57
C ASN A 100 -11.24 5.58 3.07
N THR A 101 -10.26 5.36 3.94
CA THR A 101 -8.95 4.79 3.56
C THR A 101 -9.00 3.28 3.32
N LEU A 102 -9.93 2.56 3.98
CA LEU A 102 -10.14 1.12 3.76
C LEU A 102 -11.24 0.82 2.73
N VAL A 103 -12.17 1.73 2.48
CA VAL A 103 -13.23 1.53 1.47
C VAL A 103 -12.63 1.42 0.06
N VAL A 104 -11.43 1.97 -0.13
CA VAL A 104 -10.63 1.88 -1.37
C VAL A 104 -9.48 0.87 -1.21
N CYS A 105 -9.58 -0.11 -0.30
CA CYS A 105 -8.57 -1.16 -0.14
C CYS A 105 -9.07 -2.45 -0.82
N PRO A 106 -8.42 -2.98 -1.87
CA PRO A 106 -8.83 -4.23 -2.51
C PRO A 106 -8.91 -5.40 -1.50
N LEU A 107 -7.98 -5.45 -0.54
CA LEU A 107 -7.98 -6.48 0.50
C LEU A 107 -9.19 -6.36 1.44
N TYR A 108 -9.55 -5.15 1.88
CA TYR A 108 -10.73 -4.90 2.70
C TYR A 108 -12.01 -5.16 1.92
N ILE A 109 -12.10 -4.69 0.67
CA ILE A 109 -13.25 -4.92 -0.22
C ILE A 109 -13.49 -6.42 -0.34
N SER A 110 -12.45 -7.21 -0.63
CA SER A 110 -12.60 -8.66 -0.74
C SER A 110 -13.05 -9.33 0.56
N ALA A 111 -12.71 -8.79 1.74
CA ALA A 111 -13.27 -9.26 3.02
C ALA A 111 -14.75 -8.83 3.20
N ALA A 112 -15.07 -7.56 2.96
CA ALA A 112 -16.42 -7.02 3.10
C ALA A 112 -17.45 -7.73 2.19
N TYR A 113 -17.00 -8.21 1.03
CA TYR A 113 -17.81 -8.99 0.08
C TYR A 113 -17.56 -10.50 0.14
N HIS A 114 -16.81 -10.99 1.12
CA HIS A 114 -16.56 -12.42 1.37
C HIS A 114 -15.87 -13.18 0.20
N HIS A 115 -15.10 -12.49 -0.63
CA HIS A 115 -14.32 -13.05 -1.74
C HIS A 115 -12.99 -13.65 -1.28
N LEU A 116 -13.03 -14.81 -0.63
CA LEU A 116 -11.87 -15.46 -0.01
C LEU A 116 -10.69 -15.68 -0.98
N GLN A 117 -10.97 -16.05 -2.23
CA GLN A 117 -9.89 -16.33 -3.20
C GLN A 117 -9.19 -15.05 -3.66
N CYS A 118 -9.94 -13.96 -3.86
CA CYS A 118 -9.39 -12.64 -4.14
C CYS A 118 -8.52 -12.17 -2.97
N PHE A 119 -9.04 -12.30 -1.75
CA PHE A 119 -8.33 -11.98 -0.51
C PHE A 119 -6.99 -12.74 -0.39
N ARG A 120 -7.00 -14.05 -0.69
CA ARG A 120 -5.81 -14.91 -0.69
C ARG A 120 -4.78 -14.48 -1.73
N VAL A 121 -5.20 -14.15 -2.95
CA VAL A 121 -4.30 -13.73 -4.02
C VAL A 121 -3.64 -12.38 -3.69
N LEU A 122 -4.41 -11.43 -3.16
CA LEU A 122 -3.89 -10.12 -2.73
C LEU A 122 -2.83 -10.27 -1.61
N LEU A 123 -3.09 -11.11 -0.61
CA LEU A 123 -2.12 -11.40 0.46
C LEU A 123 -0.85 -12.09 -0.07
N ARG A 124 -0.99 -13.05 -0.99
CA ARG A 124 0.16 -13.71 -1.62
C ARG A 124 1.02 -12.73 -2.41
N ALA A 125 0.39 -11.76 -3.09
CA ALA A 125 1.05 -10.67 -3.78
C ALA A 125 1.77 -9.67 -2.85
N GLY A 126 1.54 -9.78 -1.53
CA GLY A 126 2.27 -9.02 -0.52
C GLY A 126 1.49 -7.85 0.08
N ALA A 127 0.15 -7.87 -0.01
CA ALA A 127 -0.71 -6.91 0.71
C ALA A 127 -0.42 -6.95 2.21
N GLN A 128 -0.41 -5.78 2.85
CA GLN A 128 -0.19 -5.69 4.29
C GLN A 128 -1.42 -6.24 5.03
N PRO A 129 -1.24 -7.27 5.89
CA PRO A 129 -2.35 -7.93 6.56
C PRO A 129 -2.86 -7.14 7.77
N ASP A 130 -2.13 -6.12 8.23
CA ASP A 130 -2.53 -5.27 9.36
C ASP A 130 -3.33 -4.05 8.89
N PHE A 131 -2.77 -3.29 7.94
CA PHE A 131 -3.34 -2.05 7.43
C PHE A 131 -2.98 -1.85 5.96
N ASN A 132 -3.94 -1.31 5.19
CA ASN A 132 -3.77 -0.95 3.80
C ASN A 132 -3.06 0.40 3.58
N TYR A 133 -2.07 0.70 4.42
CA TYR A 133 -1.33 1.95 4.37
C TYR A 133 0.14 1.65 4.67
N THR A 134 1.01 2.19 3.83
CA THR A 134 2.47 2.02 3.86
C THR A 134 3.17 2.84 4.94
N GLY A 135 2.45 3.75 5.61
CA GLY A 135 3.00 4.58 6.69
C GLY A 135 2.91 3.96 8.09
N PRO A 136 3.43 4.66 9.12
CA PRO A 136 3.52 4.14 10.48
C PRO A 136 2.14 3.88 11.08
N VAL A 137 1.98 2.71 11.71
CA VAL A 137 0.74 2.31 12.39
C VAL A 137 0.49 3.24 13.58
N CYS A 138 -0.59 4.02 13.53
CA CYS A 138 -1.05 4.80 14.67
C CYS A 138 -1.86 3.93 15.64
N HIS A 139 -1.18 3.27 16.57
CA HIS A 139 -1.79 2.47 17.64
C HIS A 139 -2.83 3.26 18.45
N GLU A 140 -2.58 4.55 18.60
CA GLU A 140 -3.44 5.50 19.30
C GLU A 140 -4.80 5.73 18.61
N ALA A 141 -4.82 5.77 17.27
CA ALA A 141 -6.07 5.89 16.51
C ALA A 141 -6.89 4.60 16.62
N LEU A 142 -6.22 3.45 16.64
CA LEU A 142 -6.85 2.14 16.79
C LEU A 142 -7.46 1.94 18.18
N ALA A 143 -6.73 2.28 19.23
CA ALA A 143 -7.21 2.20 20.62
C ALA A 143 -8.43 3.11 20.87
N ARG A 144 -8.51 4.27 20.18
CA ARG A 144 -9.64 5.19 20.25
C ARG A 144 -10.79 4.83 19.30
N GLY A 145 -10.68 3.72 18.55
CA GLY A 145 -11.70 3.30 17.57
C GLY A 145 -11.82 4.21 16.35
N LEU A 146 -10.85 5.09 16.12
CA LEU A 146 -10.79 6.03 14.99
C LEU A 146 -10.25 5.38 13.71
N ALA A 147 -9.67 4.19 13.83
CA ALA A 147 -9.23 3.34 12.73
C ALA A 147 -9.67 1.89 12.99
N SER A 148 -9.81 1.11 11.92
CA SER A 148 -10.01 -0.35 11.96
C SER A 148 -8.81 -1.02 11.30
N CYS A 149 -8.33 -2.12 11.85
CA CYS A 149 -7.36 -2.98 11.16
C CYS A 149 -8.09 -4.09 10.41
N LEU A 150 -7.42 -4.78 9.49
CA LEU A 150 -8.06 -5.81 8.66
C LEU A 150 -8.63 -6.97 9.50
N LEU A 151 -7.99 -7.34 10.62
CA LEU A 151 -8.54 -8.35 11.54
C LEU A 151 -9.86 -7.90 12.18
N ASP A 152 -9.94 -6.65 12.66
CA ASP A 152 -11.19 -6.10 13.22
C ASP A 152 -12.28 -6.03 12.15
N ALA A 153 -11.95 -5.63 10.92
CA ALA A 153 -12.89 -5.62 9.81
C ALA A 153 -13.44 -7.03 9.48
N VAL A 154 -12.56 -8.02 9.31
CA VAL A 154 -12.92 -9.43 9.04
C VAL A 154 -13.88 -9.97 10.11
N LEU A 155 -13.60 -9.69 11.38
CA LEU A 155 -14.48 -10.11 12.48
C LEU A 155 -15.83 -9.38 12.47
N ARG A 156 -15.87 -8.06 12.20
CA ARG A 156 -17.12 -7.28 12.13
C ARG A 156 -18.02 -7.65 10.97
N HIS A 157 -17.44 -8.06 9.85
CA HIS A 157 -18.17 -8.50 8.65
C HIS A 157 -18.65 -9.95 8.77
N GLY A 158 -18.31 -10.67 9.84
CA GLY A 158 -18.71 -12.08 9.99
C GLY A 158 -18.06 -12.98 8.94
N CYS A 159 -16.83 -12.66 8.55
CA CYS A 159 -16.07 -13.49 7.61
C CYS A 159 -15.77 -14.88 8.19
N ASP A 160 -15.65 -15.85 7.30
CA ASP A 160 -15.25 -17.22 7.63
C ASP A 160 -13.86 -17.26 8.31
N VAL A 161 -13.63 -18.28 9.13
CA VAL A 161 -12.36 -18.51 9.85
C VAL A 161 -11.15 -18.54 8.91
N ALA A 162 -11.32 -18.92 7.64
CA ALA A 162 -10.26 -18.91 6.63
C ALA A 162 -9.66 -17.51 6.41
N PHE A 163 -10.44 -16.43 6.54
CA PHE A 163 -9.92 -15.06 6.44
C PHE A 163 -8.98 -14.74 7.61
N VAL A 164 -9.36 -15.14 8.82
CA VAL A 164 -8.55 -14.94 10.02
C VAL A 164 -7.25 -15.74 9.90
N HIS A 165 -7.31 -17.00 9.49
CA HIS A 165 -6.11 -17.80 9.24
C HIS A 165 -5.19 -17.17 8.19
N LEU A 166 -5.74 -16.69 7.06
CA LEU A 166 -4.94 -16.04 6.03
C LEU A 166 -4.23 -14.78 6.54
N LEU A 167 -4.94 -13.92 7.27
CA LEU A 167 -4.36 -12.71 7.87
C LEU A 167 -3.25 -13.07 8.85
N LEU A 168 -3.52 -14.01 9.76
CA LEU A 168 -2.53 -14.48 10.71
C LEU A 168 -1.32 -15.11 9.98
N ASP A 169 -1.55 -15.87 8.93
CA ASP A 169 -0.49 -16.53 8.18
C ASP A 169 0.48 -15.55 7.51
N HIS A 170 -0.05 -14.42 7.06
CA HIS A 170 0.71 -13.39 6.36
C HIS A 170 1.31 -12.34 7.30
N GLY A 171 1.01 -12.39 8.61
CA GLY A 171 1.69 -11.59 9.60
C GLY A 171 0.83 -10.62 10.40
N ALA A 172 -0.49 -10.70 10.31
CA ALA A 172 -1.39 -9.80 11.05
C ALA A 172 -1.15 -9.89 12.56
N ASN A 173 -0.93 -8.76 13.23
CA ASN A 173 -0.74 -8.72 14.66
C ASN A 173 -2.09 -8.66 15.39
N PRO A 174 -2.50 -9.72 16.10
CA PRO A 174 -3.79 -9.72 16.82
C PRO A 174 -3.82 -8.73 17.99
N ALA A 175 -2.67 -8.24 18.46
CA ALA A 175 -2.60 -7.23 19.51
C ALA A 175 -3.21 -5.88 19.10
N PHE A 176 -3.37 -5.65 17.80
CA PHE A 176 -4.01 -4.46 17.25
C PHE A 176 -5.53 -4.44 17.50
N VAL A 177 -6.15 -5.59 17.75
CA VAL A 177 -7.59 -5.67 17.99
C VAL A 177 -7.86 -5.70 19.50
N SER A 178 -8.62 -4.72 20.00
CA SER A 178 -8.98 -4.61 21.42
C SER A 178 -10.01 -5.64 21.90
N TRP A 179 -10.53 -6.49 20.99
CA TRP A 179 -11.56 -7.45 21.31
C TRP A 179 -11.12 -8.39 22.43
N GLY A 180 -11.97 -8.51 23.44
CA GLY A 180 -11.81 -9.43 24.56
C GLY A 180 -12.94 -10.46 24.59
N GLU A 181 -12.80 -11.45 25.47
CA GLU A 181 -13.82 -12.50 25.68
C GLU A 181 -15.19 -11.89 26.06
N SER A 182 -15.21 -10.72 26.70
CA SER A 182 -16.45 -10.01 27.08
C SER A 182 -17.24 -9.42 25.91
N GLU A 183 -16.64 -9.24 24.72
CA GLU A 183 -17.34 -8.70 23.55
C GLU A 183 -18.25 -9.74 22.85
N LEU A 184 -18.19 -11.00 23.28
CA LEU A 184 -19.10 -12.09 22.89
C LEU A 184 -20.54 -11.85 23.34
N GLN A 185 -20.74 -11.05 24.38
CA GLN A 185 -22.01 -10.95 25.12
C GLN A 185 -22.72 -9.59 24.94
N ALA A 186 -22.20 -8.71 24.07
CA ALA A 186 -22.78 -7.39 23.87
C ALA A 186 -24.10 -7.47 23.06
N PRO A 187 -25.22 -6.90 23.54
CA PRO A 187 -26.57 -7.14 23.03
C PRO A 187 -26.86 -6.57 21.62
N ASN A 188 -25.94 -5.81 21.02
CA ASN A 188 -26.16 -5.10 19.76
C ASN A 188 -25.27 -5.56 18.59
N ARG A 189 -24.67 -6.77 18.63
CA ARG A 189 -23.69 -7.13 17.59
C ARG A 189 -24.26 -7.90 16.40
N ARG A 190 -23.88 -7.42 15.21
CA ARG A 190 -23.85 -8.16 13.93
C ARG A 190 -23.14 -9.51 14.16
N LYS A 191 -23.68 -10.56 13.55
CA LYS A 191 -23.31 -11.97 13.71
C LYS A 191 -21.80 -12.20 13.46
N VAL A 192 -20.98 -12.15 14.51
CA VAL A 192 -19.58 -12.55 14.43
C VAL A 192 -19.54 -14.07 14.39
N GLU A 193 -18.79 -14.63 13.45
CA GLU A 193 -18.59 -16.07 13.37
C GLU A 193 -17.81 -16.60 14.60
N PRO A 194 -18.36 -17.55 15.37
CA PRO A 194 -17.78 -17.98 16.65
C PRO A 194 -16.42 -18.67 16.47
N GLU A 195 -16.25 -19.46 15.40
CA GLU A 195 -14.98 -20.16 15.15
C GLU A 195 -13.88 -19.19 14.73
N ALA A 196 -14.21 -18.17 13.92
CA ALA A 196 -13.29 -17.10 13.55
C ALA A 196 -12.78 -16.34 14.79
N LEU A 197 -13.69 -16.02 15.72
CA LEU A 197 -13.35 -15.34 16.97
C LEU A 197 -12.48 -16.21 17.89
N LYS A 198 -12.78 -17.51 17.99
CA LYS A 198 -11.99 -18.46 18.78
C LYS A 198 -10.54 -18.54 18.27
N VAL A 199 -10.34 -18.69 16.97
CA VAL A 199 -8.99 -18.70 16.36
C VAL A 199 -8.26 -17.38 16.60
N PHE A 200 -8.95 -16.24 16.47
CA PHE A 200 -8.37 -14.94 16.77
C PHE A 200 -7.91 -14.83 18.23
N LEU A 201 -8.75 -15.23 19.19
CA LEU A 201 -8.42 -15.18 20.62
C LEU A 201 -7.26 -16.12 20.96
N GLU A 202 -7.21 -17.31 20.37
CA GLU A 202 -6.09 -18.24 20.51
C GLU A 202 -4.78 -17.62 20.01
N ALA A 203 -4.81 -17.00 18.82
CA ALA A 203 -3.65 -16.33 18.25
C ALA A 203 -3.18 -15.11 19.06
N LYS A 204 -4.09 -14.46 19.81
CA LYS A 204 -3.77 -13.35 20.71
C LYS A 204 -3.06 -13.82 21.99
N ARG A 205 -3.34 -15.04 22.46
CA ARG A 205 -2.75 -15.62 23.69
C ARG A 205 -1.44 -16.33 23.43
N ASN A 206 -1.27 -16.93 22.26
CA ASN A 206 -0.14 -17.78 21.94
C ASN A 206 0.88 -17.08 21.04
N PRO A 207 2.17 -17.04 21.42
CA PRO A 207 3.22 -16.51 20.55
C PRO A 207 3.36 -17.37 19.29
N ARG A 208 3.64 -16.71 18.16
CA ARG A 208 3.86 -17.37 16.87
C ARG A 208 5.11 -18.25 16.91
N ARG A 209 5.06 -19.38 16.21
CA ARG A 209 6.25 -20.24 16.01
C ARG A 209 7.36 -19.46 15.31
N LEU A 210 8.62 -19.75 15.66
CA LEU A 210 9.79 -19.08 15.10
C LEU A 210 9.84 -19.17 13.56
N VAL A 211 9.52 -20.33 12.98
CA VAL A 211 9.47 -20.53 11.52
C VAL A 211 8.53 -19.55 10.82
N HIS A 212 7.42 -19.20 11.47
CA HIS A 212 6.44 -18.26 10.95
C HIS A 212 6.95 -16.83 11.00
N LEU A 213 7.58 -16.46 12.12
CA LEU A 213 8.26 -15.18 12.28
C LEU A 213 9.37 -15.00 11.24
N CYS A 214 10.17 -16.05 10.99
CA CYS A 214 11.18 -16.07 9.95
C CYS A 214 10.56 -15.82 8.57
N ARG A 215 9.48 -16.52 8.20
CA ARG A 215 8.78 -16.29 6.93
C ARG A 215 8.33 -14.84 6.78
N ILE A 216 7.67 -14.29 7.79
CA ILE A 216 7.19 -12.90 7.79
C ILE A 216 8.36 -11.93 7.63
N ARG A 217 9.43 -12.13 8.40
CA ARG A 217 10.61 -11.26 8.35
C ARG A 217 11.28 -11.32 6.98
N ILE A 218 11.46 -12.51 6.41
CA ILE A 218 12.04 -12.69 5.07
C ILE A 218 11.17 -11.99 4.02
N ARG A 219 9.86 -12.26 3.98
CA ARG A 219 8.93 -11.64 3.02
C ARG A 219 8.92 -10.11 3.15
N ARG A 220 8.90 -9.57 4.37
CA ARG A 220 8.99 -8.11 4.62
C ARG A 220 10.31 -7.51 4.15
N THR A 221 11.44 -8.18 4.40
CA THR A 221 12.77 -7.73 3.95
C THR A 221 12.90 -7.78 2.43
N MET A 222 12.36 -8.80 1.78
CA MET A 222 12.32 -8.88 0.31
C MET A 222 11.42 -7.79 -0.27
N GLY A 223 10.29 -7.51 0.38
CA GLY A 223 9.31 -6.53 -0.10
C GLY A 223 8.55 -7.05 -1.33
N LYS A 224 7.39 -6.45 -1.60
CA LYS A 224 6.41 -6.93 -2.61
C LYS A 224 7.04 -7.23 -3.97
N LYS A 225 7.85 -6.29 -4.48
CA LYS A 225 8.50 -6.35 -5.81
C LYS A 225 9.40 -7.58 -5.99
N ARG A 226 9.99 -8.09 -4.91
CA ARG A 226 10.96 -9.20 -4.97
C ARG A 226 10.39 -10.52 -4.47
N LEU A 227 9.12 -10.60 -4.08
CA LEU A 227 8.51 -11.87 -3.64
C LEU A 227 8.56 -12.94 -4.74
N ASN A 228 8.46 -12.54 -6.01
CA ASN A 228 8.60 -13.46 -7.15
C ASN A 228 10.03 -14.02 -7.29
N CYS A 229 11.03 -13.37 -6.70
CA CYS A 229 12.42 -13.83 -6.68
C CYS A 229 12.70 -14.86 -5.56
N ILE A 230 11.71 -15.24 -4.75
CA ILE A 230 11.89 -16.30 -3.73
C ILE A 230 12.32 -17.62 -4.39
N SER A 231 11.83 -17.90 -5.60
CA SER A 231 12.17 -19.10 -6.36
C SER A 231 13.67 -19.19 -6.72
N SER A 232 14.35 -18.05 -6.87
CA SER A 232 15.79 -17.98 -7.19
C SER A 232 16.70 -18.01 -5.97
N LEU A 233 16.16 -18.06 -4.74
CA LEU A 233 16.98 -18.16 -3.54
C LEU A 233 17.69 -19.52 -3.47
N PRO A 234 18.93 -19.59 -2.98
CA PRO A 234 19.67 -20.84 -2.78
C PRO A 234 19.16 -21.61 -1.56
N LEU A 235 17.88 -21.97 -1.58
CA LEU A 235 17.16 -22.67 -0.51
C LEU A 235 16.50 -23.96 -1.08
N PRO A 236 16.26 -24.98 -0.24
CA PRO A 236 15.43 -26.13 -0.61
C PRO A 236 14.00 -25.74 -1.02
N ASP A 237 13.42 -26.46 -1.98
CA ASP A 237 12.06 -26.19 -2.47
C ASP A 237 10.96 -26.22 -1.40
N PRO A 238 10.99 -27.11 -0.38
CA PRO A 238 10.02 -27.03 0.71
C PRO A 238 10.04 -25.70 1.47
N ILE A 239 11.22 -25.08 1.60
CA ILE A 239 11.37 -23.76 2.24
C ILE A 239 10.88 -22.66 1.29
N LYS A 240 11.18 -22.75 -0.01
CA LYS A 240 10.65 -21.81 -1.01
C LYS A 240 9.13 -21.83 -1.04
N ASN A 241 8.52 -23.01 -1.07
CA ASN A 241 7.06 -23.18 -1.06
C ASN A 241 6.44 -22.64 0.24
N PHE A 242 7.12 -22.87 1.38
CA PHE A 242 6.72 -22.29 2.67
C PHE A 242 6.73 -20.75 2.64
N LEU A 243 7.77 -20.14 2.07
CA LEU A 243 7.91 -18.69 1.91
C LEU A 243 6.91 -18.11 0.89
N LEU A 244 6.50 -18.88 -0.11
CA LEU A 244 5.53 -18.50 -1.14
C LEU A 244 4.07 -18.77 -0.74
N HIS A 245 3.82 -19.36 0.43
CA HIS A 245 2.48 -19.82 0.85
C HIS A 245 1.84 -20.82 -0.14
N GLN A 246 2.64 -21.77 -0.64
CA GLN A 246 2.26 -22.81 -1.60
C GLN A 246 2.20 -24.23 -1.00
N ASN A 247 2.31 -24.35 0.32
CA ASN A 247 2.27 -25.64 1.04
C ASN A 247 0.85 -26.16 1.25
#